data_AF-A0A3A4ZA45-F1
#
_entry.id   AF-A0A3A4ZA45-F1
#
_cell.length_a   1.000
_cell.length_b   1.000
_cell.length_c   1.000
_cell.angle_alpha   90.00
_cell.angle_beta   90.00
_cell.angle_gamma   90.00
#
_symmetry.space_group_name_H-M   'P 1'
#
loop_
_entity.id
_entity.type
_entity.pdbx_description
1 polymer ?
#
loop_
_entity_poly.entity_id
_entity_poly.type
_entity_poly.pdbx_seq_one_letter_code
_entity_poly.pdbx_strand_id
1 'polypeptide(L)'
;MKGSRMILALLAAMLVTTFAPASAQDEYMMTVNKTSSTAYVVPPTSVIRYETIAYTFYTPVALNVRFESVDVSHVKLTVKAASPVPYSYDVSVQWLYFPPVTLGIDGGGTGSFILNTETGYAEK
;
A
#
# COMPACT_ATOMS: atom_id res chain seq x y z
N MET A 1 16.57 -11.35 71.67
CA MET A 1 17.32 -10.58 70.64
C MET A 1 18.02 -11.57 69.72
N LYS A 2 18.02 -11.32 68.39
CA LYS A 2 18.47 -12.20 67.27
C LYS A 2 17.46 -13.31 66.91
N GLY A 3 16.97 -13.48 65.68
CA GLY A 3 17.30 -12.87 64.40
C GLY A 3 16.05 -12.78 63.51
N SER A 4 15.47 -11.58 63.48
CA SER A 4 14.41 -11.16 62.56
C SER A 4 15.00 -10.86 61.18
N ARG A 5 15.43 -11.90 60.46
CA ARG A 5 15.94 -11.76 59.07
C ARG A 5 15.54 -12.89 58.11
N MET A 6 14.80 -13.91 58.55
CA MET A 6 14.40 -15.02 57.67
C MET A 6 13.00 -14.91 57.07
N ILE A 7 12.14 -14.02 57.57
CA ILE A 7 10.77 -13.86 57.04
C ILE A 7 10.76 -12.94 55.80
N LEU A 8 11.75 -12.06 55.66
CA LEU A 8 11.87 -11.18 54.49
C LEU A 8 12.33 -11.92 53.22
N ALA A 9 12.97 -13.09 53.35
CA ALA A 9 13.44 -13.88 52.21
C ALA A 9 12.34 -14.74 51.58
N LEU A 10 11.26 -15.04 52.33
CA LEU A 10 10.16 -15.88 51.86
C LEU A 10 9.06 -15.08 51.14
N LEU A 11 9.01 -13.75 51.35
CA LEU A 11 8.17 -12.82 50.58
C LEU A 11 8.77 -12.42 49.23
N ALA A 12 10.07 -12.65 49.01
CA ALA A 12 10.74 -12.40 47.73
C ALA A 12 10.59 -13.56 46.72
N ALA A 13 10.15 -14.74 47.17
CA ALA A 13 9.92 -15.90 46.32
C ALA A 13 8.44 -16.05 45.86
N MET A 14 7.56 -15.14 46.33
CA MET A 14 6.13 -15.15 46.05
C MET A 14 5.65 -13.84 45.37
N LEU A 15 6.58 -13.14 44.71
CA LEU A 15 6.29 -12.37 43.50
C LEU A 15 6.46 -13.38 42.36
N VAL A 16 5.42 -14.07 41.86
CA VAL A 16 4.35 -13.45 41.05
C VAL A 16 5.00 -12.33 40.25
N THR A 17 5.52 -12.61 39.06
CA THR A 17 4.67 -12.95 37.92
C THR A 17 5.48 -13.71 36.89
N THR A 18 4.96 -14.90 36.55
CA THR A 18 4.87 -15.39 35.17
C THR A 18 5.35 -14.38 34.13
N PHE A 19 6.57 -14.56 33.62
CA PHE A 19 6.90 -14.12 32.27
C PHE A 19 6.11 -15.03 31.32
N ALA A 20 4.80 -14.81 31.23
CA ALA A 20 4.14 -15.03 29.97
C ALA A 20 4.86 -14.08 29.00
N PRO A 21 5.39 -14.53 27.85
CA PRO A 21 5.56 -13.58 26.78
C PRO A 21 4.17 -13.01 26.56
N ALA A 22 4.00 -11.74 26.91
CA ALA A 22 2.94 -10.96 26.33
C ALA A 22 3.20 -11.05 24.83
N SER A 23 2.57 -12.01 24.15
CA SER A 23 2.04 -11.77 22.83
C SER A 23 1.00 -10.67 23.03
N ALA A 24 1.48 -9.46 23.30
CA ALA A 24 0.75 -8.26 23.01
C ALA A 24 0.43 -8.45 21.53
N GLN A 25 -0.85 -8.70 21.27
CA GLN A 25 -1.38 -8.49 19.94
C GLN A 25 -0.85 -7.12 19.55
N ASP A 26 -0.09 -7.05 18.48
CA ASP A 26 0.09 -5.85 17.69
C ASP A 26 -1.29 -5.46 17.14
N GLU A 27 -2.26 -5.17 18.01
CA GLU A 27 -3.63 -4.80 17.64
C GLU A 27 -3.69 -3.32 17.25
N TYR A 28 -2.63 -2.57 17.53
CA TYR A 28 -2.46 -1.20 17.07
C TYR A 28 -0.99 -0.88 16.75
N MET A 29 -0.26 -1.81 16.13
CA MET A 29 0.68 -1.35 15.11
C MET A 29 -0.17 -0.78 13.98
N MET A 30 -0.58 0.48 14.13
CA MET A 30 -0.79 1.32 12.96
C MET A 30 0.56 1.33 12.25
N THR A 31 0.72 0.38 11.33
CA THR A 31 1.61 0.53 10.20
C THR A 31 1.30 1.92 9.71
N VAL A 32 2.24 2.85 9.90
CA VAL A 32 2.18 4.14 9.24
C VAL A 32 2.15 3.77 7.77
N ASN A 33 0.94 3.80 7.20
CA ASN A 33 0.63 3.50 5.82
C ASN A 33 1.29 4.58 4.98
N LYS A 34 2.62 4.50 4.87
CA LYS A 34 3.38 5.18 3.84
C LYS A 34 3.17 4.34 2.57
N THR A 35 1.92 4.28 2.12
CA THR A 35 1.47 3.36 1.08
C THR A 35 1.88 3.93 -0.26
N SER A 36 3.18 3.93 -0.56
CA SER A 36 3.57 3.90 -1.96
C SER A 36 3.49 2.44 -2.38
N SER A 37 2.32 2.02 -2.88
CA SER A 37 2.13 0.65 -3.35
C SER A 37 2.66 0.58 -4.77
N THR A 38 3.90 0.14 -4.92
CA THR A 38 4.45 -0.22 -6.23
C THR A 38 3.93 -1.60 -6.61
N ALA A 39 3.40 -1.75 -7.82
CA ALA A 39 2.92 -3.01 -8.35
C ALA A 39 3.37 -3.23 -9.79
N TYR A 40 3.34 -4.49 -10.21
CA TYR A 40 3.66 -4.90 -11.57
C TYR A 40 2.39 -5.31 -12.30
N VAL A 41 2.17 -4.73 -13.48
CA VAL A 41 1.02 -5.00 -14.36
C VAL A 41 1.50 -5.86 -15.52
N VAL A 42 0.84 -7.00 -15.71
CA VAL A 42 1.08 -7.93 -16.80
C VAL A 42 -0.02 -7.79 -17.86
N PRO A 43 0.33 -7.68 -19.15
CA PRO A 43 -0.64 -7.65 -20.25
C PRO A 43 -1.50 -8.93 -20.33
N PRO A 44 -2.69 -8.84 -20.96
CA PRO A 44 -3.33 -7.62 -21.45
C PRO A 44 -4.12 -6.89 -20.35
N THR A 45 -4.44 -7.59 -19.26
CA THR A 45 -5.30 -7.10 -18.18
C THR A 45 -4.73 -7.48 -16.82
N SER A 46 -4.67 -6.53 -15.89
CA SER A 46 -4.30 -6.79 -14.49
C SER A 46 -5.16 -5.99 -13.54
N VAL A 47 -5.43 -6.54 -12.35
CA VAL A 47 -6.15 -5.83 -11.29
C VAL A 47 -5.20 -5.57 -10.14
N ILE A 48 -4.97 -4.29 -9.84
CA ILE A 48 -4.15 -3.85 -8.71
C ILE A 48 -5.07 -3.23 -7.67
N ARG A 49 -4.92 -3.64 -6.41
CA ARG A 49 -5.63 -3.03 -5.29
C ARG A 49 -4.74 -1.99 -4.63
N TYR A 50 -5.27 -0.80 -4.46
CA TYR A 50 -4.67 0.26 -3.67
C TYR A 50 -5.72 0.77 -2.68
N GLU A 51 -5.41 0.66 -1.39
CA GLU A 51 -6.38 0.87 -0.31
C GLU A 51 -7.63 -0.01 -0.49
N THR A 52 -8.82 0.58 -0.54
CA THR A 52 -10.09 -0.13 -0.73
C THR A 52 -10.51 -0.22 -2.20
N ILE A 53 -9.76 0.40 -3.12
CA ILE A 53 -10.12 0.54 -4.52
C ILE A 53 -9.36 -0.47 -5.39
N ALA A 54 -10.09 -1.16 -6.26
CA ALA A 54 -9.50 -2.01 -7.30
C ALA A 54 -9.37 -1.23 -8.60
N TYR A 55 -8.15 -1.18 -9.14
CA TYR A 55 -7.80 -0.57 -10.41
C TYR A 55 -7.53 -1.67 -11.44
N THR A 56 -8.35 -1.73 -12.48
CA THR A 56 -8.18 -2.65 -13.60
C THR A 56 -7.44 -1.94 -14.72
N PHE A 57 -6.28 -2.45 -15.07
CA PHE A 57 -5.45 -1.97 -16.17
C PHE A 57 -5.68 -2.81 -17.40
N TYR A 58 -5.79 -2.16 -18.55
CA TYR A 58 -5.80 -2.76 -19.87
C TYR A 58 -4.65 -2.15 -20.66
N THR A 59 -3.64 -2.96 -20.98
CA THR A 59 -2.42 -2.48 -21.60
C THR A 59 -1.76 -3.54 -22.47
N PRO A 60 -1.17 -3.17 -23.61
CA PRO A 60 -0.39 -4.09 -24.44
C PRO A 60 1.02 -4.35 -23.89
N VAL A 61 1.48 -3.59 -22.90
CA VAL A 61 2.87 -3.63 -22.41
C VAL A 61 2.94 -3.82 -20.90
N ALA A 62 3.99 -4.47 -20.41
CA ALA A 62 4.16 -4.64 -18.97
C ALA A 62 4.57 -3.32 -18.31
N LEU A 63 3.99 -3.03 -17.13
CA LEU A 63 4.15 -1.76 -16.44
C LEU A 63 4.58 -1.96 -14.99
N ASN A 64 5.41 -1.05 -14.51
CA ASN A 64 5.57 -0.74 -13.11
C ASN A 64 4.65 0.43 -12.78
N VAL A 65 3.70 0.21 -11.88
CA VAL A 65 2.78 1.25 -11.41
C VAL A 65 3.11 1.59 -9.97
N ARG A 66 2.96 2.86 -9.60
CA ARG A 66 3.12 3.34 -8.23
C ARG A 66 1.94 4.22 -7.89
N PHE A 67 1.27 3.88 -6.80
CA PHE A 67 0.18 4.67 -6.25
C PHE A 67 0.66 5.48 -5.07
N GLU A 68 0.17 6.71 -4.94
CA GLU A 68 0.37 7.60 -3.80
C GLU A 68 -0.94 8.33 -3.51
N SER A 69 -1.41 8.33 -2.26
CA SER A 69 -2.55 9.16 -1.86
C SER A 69 -2.16 10.65 -1.90
N VAL A 70 -3.00 11.48 -2.51
CA VAL A 70 -2.85 12.95 -2.51
C VAL A 70 -3.78 13.54 -1.46
N ASP A 71 -5.05 13.10 -1.47
CA ASP A 71 -6.05 13.40 -0.46
C ASP A 71 -7.09 12.26 -0.39
N VAL A 72 -8.27 12.52 0.16
CA VAL A 72 -9.36 11.53 0.34
C VAL A 72 -10.03 11.10 -0.96
N SER A 73 -10.01 11.94 -1.99
CA SER A 73 -10.67 11.70 -3.28
C SER A 73 -9.71 11.65 -4.47
N HIS A 74 -8.42 11.90 -4.25
CA HIS A 74 -7.40 11.90 -5.29
C HIS A 74 -6.25 10.94 -5.00
N VAL A 75 -5.93 10.12 -5.99
CA VAL A 75 -4.80 9.20 -5.97
C VAL A 75 -3.87 9.51 -7.12
N LYS A 76 -2.59 9.72 -6.84
CA LYS A 76 -1.56 9.86 -7.85
C LYS A 76 -1.12 8.48 -8.32
N LEU A 77 -1.24 8.24 -9.62
CA LEU A 77 -0.77 7.06 -10.32
C LEU A 77 0.46 7.43 -11.18
N THR A 78 1.61 6.84 -10.88
CA THR A 78 2.78 6.87 -11.77
C THR A 78 2.87 5.55 -12.50
N VAL A 79 2.97 5.59 -13.82
CA VAL A 79 3.08 4.43 -14.71
C VAL A 79 4.43 4.47 -15.41
N LYS A 80 5.15 3.35 -15.44
CA LYS A 80 6.41 3.22 -16.17
C LYS A 80 6.49 1.88 -16.90
N ALA A 81 6.86 1.88 -18.18
CA ALA A 81 7.06 0.63 -18.93
C ALA A 81 8.19 -0.21 -18.32
N ALA A 82 7.97 -1.52 -18.20
CA ALA A 82 8.91 -2.45 -17.57
C ALA A 82 10.12 -2.82 -18.45
N SER A 83 9.96 -2.80 -19.78
CA SER A 83 10.95 -3.04 -20.85
C SER A 83 10.39 -4.04 -21.88
N PRO A 84 10.65 -3.87 -23.20
CA PRO A 84 11.27 -2.71 -23.84
C PRO A 84 10.38 -1.47 -23.72
N VAL A 85 10.99 -0.30 -23.59
CA VAL A 85 10.29 0.97 -23.34
C VAL A 85 9.77 1.53 -24.67
N PRO A 86 8.44 1.53 -24.92
CA PRO A 86 7.90 2.17 -26.10
C PRO A 86 8.09 3.68 -26.01
N TYR A 87 8.25 4.35 -27.15
CA TYR A 87 8.36 5.82 -27.18
C TYR A 87 7.09 6.49 -26.66
N SER A 88 5.94 5.93 -27.04
CA SER A 88 4.62 6.27 -26.50
C SER A 88 3.70 5.06 -26.53
N TYR A 89 2.72 5.04 -25.62
CA TYR A 89 1.68 4.01 -25.56
C TYR A 89 0.51 4.50 -24.70
N ASP A 90 -0.66 3.90 -24.92
CA ASP A 90 -1.87 4.16 -24.16
C ASP A 90 -2.13 3.03 -23.16
N VAL A 91 -2.64 3.40 -22.00
CA VAL A 91 -3.10 2.48 -20.96
C VAL A 91 -4.51 2.86 -20.57
N SER A 92 -5.45 1.93 -20.68
CA SER A 92 -6.79 2.16 -20.16
C SER A 92 -6.88 1.67 -18.72
N VAL A 93 -7.33 2.52 -17.81
CA VAL A 93 -7.48 2.21 -16.39
C VAL A 93 -8.92 2.41 -15.98
N GLN A 94 -9.47 1.44 -15.26
CA GLN A 94 -10.82 1.50 -14.71
C GLN A 94 -10.76 1.31 -13.20
N TRP A 95 -11.57 2.07 -12.46
CA TRP A 95 -11.74 1.88 -11.02
C TRP A 95 -13.19 2.08 -10.61
N LEU A 96 -13.56 1.43 -9.51
CA LEU A 96 -14.92 1.45 -8.97
C LEU A 96 -15.95 1.08 -10.05
N TYR A 97 -16.97 1.92 -10.24
CA TYR A 97 -18.02 1.76 -11.24
C TYR A 97 -17.86 2.74 -12.41
N PHE A 98 -16.73 3.45 -12.49
CA PHE A 98 -16.49 4.42 -13.57
C PHE A 98 -16.12 3.71 -14.88
N PRO A 99 -16.41 4.33 -16.03
CA PRO A 99 -15.89 3.88 -17.31
C PRO A 99 -14.34 3.89 -17.33
N PRO A 100 -13.69 3.04 -18.15
CA PRO A 100 -12.25 3.09 -18.32
C PRO A 100 -11.79 4.44 -18.89
N VAL A 101 -10.70 4.98 -18.33
CA VAL A 101 -10.04 6.19 -18.81
C VAL A 101 -8.74 5.82 -19.50
N THR A 102 -8.49 6.41 -20.67
CA THR A 102 -7.25 6.19 -21.43
C THR A 102 -6.18 7.21 -21.02
N LEU A 103 -5.03 6.70 -20.60
CA LEU A 103 -3.87 7.46 -20.14
C LEU A 103 -2.75 7.37 -21.18
N GLY A 104 -2.47 8.50 -21.84
CA GLY A 104 -1.40 8.60 -22.84
C GLY A 104 -0.04 8.87 -22.22
N ILE A 105 0.92 7.96 -22.47
CA ILE A 105 2.27 8.01 -21.91
C ILE A 105 3.27 8.28 -23.04
N ASP A 106 4.10 9.32 -22.88
CA ASP A 106 5.06 9.79 -23.89
C ASP A 106 6.47 9.90 -23.29
N GLY A 107 7.51 9.98 -24.13
CA GLY A 107 8.79 10.57 -23.77
C GLY A 107 9.64 9.77 -22.78
N GLY A 108 9.92 8.50 -23.09
CA GLY A 108 10.74 7.62 -22.21
C GLY A 108 9.91 6.68 -21.33
N GLY A 109 8.61 6.56 -21.64
CA GLY A 109 7.71 5.51 -21.16
C GLY A 109 7.28 5.62 -19.70
N THR A 110 7.40 6.81 -19.10
CA THR A 110 6.87 7.12 -17.76
C THR A 110 5.81 8.22 -17.84
N GLY A 111 4.65 8.02 -17.21
CA GLY A 111 3.59 9.02 -17.06
C GLY A 111 3.14 9.12 -15.61
N SER A 112 2.67 10.29 -15.20
CA SER A 112 2.08 10.54 -13.89
C SER A 112 0.68 11.09 -14.11
N PHE A 113 -0.27 10.66 -13.29
CA PHE A 113 -1.68 11.03 -13.41
C PHE A 113 -2.32 11.16 -12.03
N ILE A 114 -3.26 12.07 -11.87
CA ILE A 114 -4.13 12.19 -10.70
C ILE A 114 -5.48 11.57 -11.05
N LEU A 115 -5.87 10.54 -10.32
CA LEU A 115 -7.14 9.84 -10.47
C LEU A 115 -8.11 10.34 -9.42
N ASN A 116 -9.26 10.86 -9.84
CA ASN A 116 -10.33 11.26 -8.94
C ASN A 116 -11.27 10.07 -8.69
N THR A 117 -11.35 9.64 -7.44
CA THR A 117 -12.10 8.45 -7.00
C THR A 117 -13.60 8.72 -6.80
N GLU A 118 -14.04 9.98 -6.89
CA GLU A 118 -15.45 10.38 -6.78
C GLU A 118 -16.11 10.62 -8.14
N THR A 119 -15.33 10.96 -9.15
CA THR A 119 -15.85 11.39 -10.47
C THR A 119 -15.43 10.47 -11.61
N GLY A 120 -14.38 9.67 -11.43
CA GLY A 120 -13.86 8.81 -12.50
C GLY A 120 -12.97 9.55 -13.51
N TYR A 121 -12.62 10.81 -13.25
CA TYR A 121 -11.70 11.56 -14.12
C TYR A 121 -10.23 11.27 -13.78
N ALA A 122 -9.38 11.41 -14.78
CA ALA A 122 -7.92 11.40 -14.63
C ALA A 122 -7.30 12.62 -15.30
N GLU A 123 -6.32 13.22 -14.64
CA GLU A 123 -5.55 14.37 -15.12
C GLU A 123 -4.06 14.00 -15.16
N LYS A 124 -3.29 14.55 -16.09
CA LYS A 124 -1.85 14.26 -16.25
C LYS A 124 -1.00 15.29 -15.49
#